data_AF-A0A1E7M0K3-F1
#
_entry.id   AF-A0A1E7M0K3-F1
#
_cell.length_a   1.000
_cell.length_b   1.000
_cell.length_c   1.000
_cell.angle_alpha   90.00
_cell.angle_beta   90.00
_cell.angle_gamma   90.00
#
_symmetry.space_group_name_H-M   'P 1'
#
loop_
_entity.id
_entity.type
_entity.pdbx_description
1 polymer ?
#
loop_
_entity_poly.entity_id
_entity_poly.type
_entity_poly.pdbx_seq_one_letter_code
_entity_poly.pdbx_strand_id
1 'polypeptide(L)'
;MPHSTDPYEDDLDDLPSPRPVHYAEQSLLGALLLDPHRLPDVRGLEAEQFSNHAHGALFQAMRTVPLPDPEAHRSDPAWLNSVLDAARPQAPGLTASYLHTLVQVCPWPQHAPTYARMIQSDHARRTLLMHAQRLAQTAVDATLPHRAAATLAQADGLAQFLDTLAGRFAPHPGSLPRNVLPEQPTARSSEEALDEERLLLATATAHPAALKDMRWLQPDDFTQSLHATLWQCLTSLVHRAEPVDPVTVLWEAQHRGLLAAGDLAAGDLMALVSTPVGSAEHWGERILQRALLTSACDVATRIAAYAEDPANTTHQLITGSRRALADLTALRTRWQRSTAPTPPATPRAPRSPAVSRAGPPPRATTARALR
;
A
#
# COMPACT_ATOMS: atom_id res chain seq x y z
N MET A 1 -52.82 -31.32 -22.93
CA MET A 1 -52.81 -29.99 -22.29
C MET A 1 -51.37 -29.71 -21.91
N PRO A 2 -50.61 -28.91 -22.67
CA PRO A 2 -49.28 -28.51 -22.24
C PRO A 2 -49.45 -27.46 -21.14
N HIS A 3 -48.78 -27.68 -20.01
CA HIS A 3 -48.70 -26.71 -18.94
C HIS A 3 -47.98 -25.46 -19.45
N SER A 4 -48.63 -24.31 -19.29
CA SER A 4 -48.04 -23.00 -19.53
C SER A 4 -46.91 -22.81 -18.51
N THR A 5 -45.67 -22.90 -18.94
CA THR A 5 -44.51 -22.44 -18.17
C THR A 5 -44.60 -20.93 -18.07
N ASP A 6 -44.83 -20.43 -16.87
CA ASP A 6 -44.83 -19.01 -16.54
C ASP A 6 -43.41 -18.47 -16.79
N PRO A 7 -43.20 -17.51 -17.71
CA PRO A 7 -41.86 -17.08 -18.12
C PRO A 7 -41.14 -16.19 -17.07
N TYR A 8 -41.57 -16.25 -15.81
CA TYR A 8 -41.10 -15.39 -14.71
C TYR A 8 -40.62 -16.15 -13.47
N GLU A 9 -40.63 -17.50 -13.46
CA GLU A 9 -40.12 -18.28 -12.31
C GLU A 9 -38.61 -18.55 -12.35
N ASP A 10 -37.92 -18.29 -13.48
CA ASP A 10 -36.53 -18.76 -13.70
C ASP A 10 -35.43 -17.75 -13.30
N ASP A 11 -35.78 -16.50 -12.92
CA ASP A 11 -34.79 -15.42 -12.66
C ASP A 11 -34.43 -15.23 -11.17
N LEU A 12 -35.07 -15.95 -10.24
CA LEU A 12 -34.83 -15.82 -8.78
C LEU A 12 -33.75 -16.76 -8.24
N ASP A 13 -33.44 -17.84 -8.95
CA ASP A 13 -32.43 -18.85 -8.57
C ASP A 13 -30.98 -18.42 -8.92
N ASP A 14 -30.80 -17.31 -9.64
CA ASP A 14 -29.49 -16.77 -10.04
C ASP A 14 -28.87 -15.79 -9.01
N LEU A 15 -29.51 -15.62 -7.85
CA LEU A 15 -28.95 -14.79 -6.79
C LEU A 15 -27.76 -15.50 -6.10
N PRO A 16 -26.59 -14.86 -5.99
CA PRO A 16 -25.43 -15.46 -5.36
C PRO A 16 -25.75 -15.81 -3.90
N SER A 17 -25.38 -17.02 -3.48
CA SER A 17 -25.65 -17.49 -2.12
C SER A 17 -25.11 -16.50 -1.07
N PRO A 18 -25.84 -16.27 0.04
CA PRO A 18 -25.43 -15.31 1.05
C PRO A 18 -24.04 -15.63 1.60
N ARG A 19 -23.18 -14.61 1.69
CA ARG A 19 -21.84 -14.75 2.27
C ARG A 19 -21.95 -15.08 3.77
N PRO A 20 -20.96 -15.77 4.37
CA PRO A 20 -20.98 -16.12 5.81
C PRO A 20 -21.25 -14.95 6.76
N VAL A 21 -20.77 -13.74 6.43
CA VAL A 21 -21.04 -12.53 7.23
C VAL A 21 -22.53 -12.21 7.35
N HIS A 22 -23.34 -12.51 6.33
CA HIS A 22 -24.79 -12.28 6.37
C HIS A 22 -25.44 -13.05 7.53
N TYR A 23 -25.08 -14.32 7.70
CA TYR A 23 -25.57 -15.14 8.81
C TYR A 23 -25.04 -14.66 10.16
N ALA A 24 -23.82 -14.12 10.22
CA ALA A 24 -23.28 -13.51 11.44
C ALA A 24 -24.06 -12.24 11.83
N GLU A 25 -24.41 -11.39 10.87
CA GLU A 25 -25.26 -10.22 11.09
C GLU A 25 -26.64 -10.62 11.60
N GLN A 26 -27.28 -11.60 10.95
CA GLN A 26 -28.59 -12.10 11.38
C GLN A 26 -28.53 -12.68 12.80
N SER A 27 -27.51 -13.48 13.09
CA SER A 27 -27.30 -14.08 14.41
C SER A 27 -27.05 -13.03 15.49
N LEU A 28 -26.28 -11.98 15.19
CA LEU A 28 -26.04 -10.87 16.11
C LEU A 28 -27.34 -10.10 16.39
N LEU A 29 -28.05 -9.68 15.35
CA LEU A 29 -29.28 -8.91 15.51
C LEU A 29 -30.34 -9.72 16.26
N GLY A 30 -30.49 -11.01 15.93
CA GLY A 30 -31.35 -11.92 16.68
C GLY A 30 -30.95 -12.06 18.15
N ALA A 31 -29.65 -12.15 18.44
CA ALA A 31 -29.14 -12.22 19.81
C ALA A 31 -29.50 -10.96 20.61
N LEU A 32 -29.37 -9.78 20.01
CA LEU A 32 -29.67 -8.49 20.65
C LEU A 32 -31.18 -8.23 20.76
N LEU A 33 -31.99 -8.75 19.84
CA LEU A 33 -33.45 -8.74 19.96
C LEU A 33 -33.94 -9.65 21.09
N LEU A 34 -33.29 -10.81 21.27
CA LEU A 34 -33.59 -11.76 22.34
C LEU A 34 -33.15 -11.25 23.72
N ASP A 35 -31.94 -10.68 23.80
CA ASP A 35 -31.34 -10.21 25.04
C ASP A 35 -30.70 -8.81 24.85
N PRO A 36 -31.51 -7.73 24.92
CA PRO A 36 -31.05 -6.36 24.68
C PRO A 36 -29.93 -5.91 25.62
N HIS A 37 -29.84 -6.51 26.82
CA HIS A 37 -28.82 -6.17 27.82
C HIS A 37 -27.40 -6.61 27.42
N ARG A 38 -27.25 -7.32 26.30
CA ARG A 38 -25.96 -7.65 25.67
C ARG A 38 -25.41 -6.57 24.75
N LEU A 39 -26.18 -5.52 24.46
CA LEU A 39 -25.69 -4.37 23.68
C LEU A 39 -24.35 -3.78 24.21
N PRO A 40 -24.10 -3.69 25.54
CA PRO A 40 -22.80 -3.29 26.07
C PRO A 40 -21.62 -4.18 25.67
N ASP A 41 -21.84 -5.47 25.40
CA ASP A 41 -20.78 -6.42 25.07
C ASP A 41 -20.24 -6.21 23.65
N VAL A 42 -20.98 -5.47 22.80
CA VAL A 42 -20.64 -5.21 21.39
C VAL A 42 -20.35 -3.74 21.11
N ARG A 43 -19.99 -2.95 22.12
CA ARG A 43 -19.71 -1.49 22.01
C ARG A 43 -18.66 -1.09 20.97
N GLY A 44 -17.79 -2.00 20.54
CA GLY A 44 -16.79 -1.75 19.50
C GLY A 44 -17.30 -1.90 18.06
N LEU A 45 -18.57 -2.31 17.88
CA LEU A 45 -19.21 -2.46 16.58
C LEU A 45 -20.03 -1.20 16.26
N GLU A 46 -19.80 -0.64 15.08
CA GLU A 46 -20.58 0.48 14.54
C GLU A 46 -21.46 -0.01 13.39
N ALA A 47 -22.58 0.65 13.12
CA ALA A 47 -23.53 0.16 12.12
C ALA A 47 -23.00 0.19 10.68
N GLU A 48 -22.07 1.09 10.37
CA GLU A 48 -21.42 1.18 9.07
C GLU A 48 -20.54 -0.05 8.79
N GLN A 49 -20.28 -0.88 9.81
CA GLN A 49 -19.54 -2.12 9.68
C GLN A 49 -20.41 -3.28 9.16
N PHE A 50 -21.74 -3.16 9.17
CA PHE A 50 -22.61 -4.13 8.53
C PHE A 50 -22.47 -4.02 7.00
N SER A 51 -22.46 -5.17 6.33
CA SER A 51 -22.53 -5.29 4.87
C SER A 51 -23.94 -4.98 4.35
N ASN A 52 -24.98 -5.34 5.11
CA ASN A 52 -26.36 -5.01 4.79
C ASN A 52 -26.77 -3.70 5.48
N HIS A 53 -27.17 -2.71 4.69
CA HIS A 53 -27.58 -1.40 5.19
C HIS A 53 -28.77 -1.47 6.15
N ALA A 54 -29.76 -2.33 5.88
CA ALA A 54 -30.92 -2.49 6.75
C ALA A 54 -30.55 -3.11 8.11
N HIS A 55 -29.58 -4.03 8.13
CA HIS A 55 -29.04 -4.59 9.37
C HIS A 55 -28.31 -3.52 10.20
N GLY A 56 -27.51 -2.67 9.55
CA GLY A 56 -26.87 -1.53 10.20
C GLY A 56 -27.88 -0.54 10.77
N ALA A 57 -28.91 -0.17 10.01
CA ALA A 57 -29.99 0.72 10.47
C ALA A 57 -30.71 0.15 11.70
N LEU A 58 -31.02 -1.16 11.67
CA LEU A 58 -31.63 -1.84 12.81
C LEU A 58 -30.72 -1.85 14.04
N PHE A 59 -29.42 -2.12 13.86
CA PHE A 59 -28.45 -2.06 14.95
C PHE A 59 -28.32 -0.64 15.55
N GLN A 60 -28.32 0.41 14.72
CA GLN A 60 -28.35 1.78 15.26
C GLN A 60 -29.61 2.06 16.07
N ALA A 61 -30.78 1.62 15.58
CA ALA A 61 -32.03 1.77 16.31
C ALA A 61 -31.98 1.08 17.69
N MET A 62 -31.40 -0.12 17.77
CA MET A 62 -31.19 -0.80 19.07
C MET A 62 -30.28 -0.01 20.01
N ARG A 63 -29.29 0.73 19.49
CA ARG A 63 -28.38 1.55 20.30
C ARG A 63 -29.02 2.86 20.78
N THR A 64 -30.05 3.36 20.11
CA THR A 64 -30.69 4.64 20.43
C THR A 64 -31.94 4.48 21.29
N VAL A 65 -32.71 3.40 21.10
CA VAL A 65 -33.89 3.11 21.90
C VAL A 65 -33.47 2.71 23.32
N PRO A 66 -34.07 3.31 24.38
CA PRO A 66 -33.78 2.93 25.76
C PRO A 66 -33.96 1.42 26.00
N LEU A 67 -33.05 0.84 26.77
CA LEU A 67 -33.11 -0.58 27.12
C LEU A 67 -34.41 -0.88 27.90
N PRO A 68 -35.12 -1.98 27.57
CA PRO A 68 -36.32 -2.36 28.28
C PRO A 68 -35.98 -2.99 29.63
N ASP A 69 -36.97 -3.13 30.50
CA ASP A 69 -36.84 -3.97 31.68
C ASP A 69 -36.79 -5.47 31.28
N PRO A 70 -35.90 -6.30 31.88
CA PRO A 70 -35.74 -7.70 31.47
C PRO A 70 -36.99 -8.57 31.61
N GLU A 71 -37.86 -8.31 32.59
CA GLU A 71 -39.10 -9.07 32.78
C GLU A 71 -40.17 -8.61 31.78
N ALA A 72 -40.27 -7.29 31.56
CA ALA A 72 -41.20 -6.72 30.58
C ALA A 72 -40.87 -7.20 29.15
N HIS A 73 -39.59 -7.22 28.78
CA HIS A 73 -39.14 -7.63 27.44
C HIS A 73 -39.50 -9.08 27.09
N ARG A 74 -39.58 -9.97 28.08
CA ARG A 74 -39.97 -11.38 27.86
C ARG A 74 -41.45 -11.55 27.51
N SER A 75 -42.30 -10.61 27.90
CA SER A 75 -43.76 -10.76 27.81
C SER A 75 -44.40 -9.77 26.83
N ASP A 76 -43.71 -8.67 26.49
CA ASP A 76 -44.25 -7.57 25.70
C ASP A 76 -43.33 -7.21 24.51
N PRO A 77 -43.82 -7.23 23.26
CA PRO A 77 -43.06 -6.81 22.08
C PRO A 77 -42.91 -5.28 21.95
N ALA A 78 -43.37 -4.46 22.90
CA ALA A 78 -43.32 -2.99 22.84
C ALA A 78 -41.94 -2.44 22.49
N TRP A 79 -40.86 -3.03 23.04
CA TRP A 79 -39.50 -2.60 22.69
C TRP A 79 -39.13 -2.96 21.25
N LEU A 80 -39.48 -4.15 20.75
CA LEU A 80 -39.24 -4.54 19.36
C LEU A 80 -39.96 -3.60 18.39
N ASN A 81 -41.20 -3.21 18.70
CA ASN A 81 -41.95 -2.26 17.90
C ASN A 81 -41.29 -0.87 17.90
N SER A 82 -40.81 -0.42 19.06
CA SER A 82 -40.09 0.86 19.18
C SER A 82 -38.79 0.86 18.37
N VAL A 83 -38.02 -0.23 18.41
CA VAL A 83 -36.82 -0.42 17.59
C VAL A 83 -37.14 -0.43 16.10
N LEU A 84 -38.21 -1.14 15.70
CA LEU A 84 -38.66 -1.19 14.32
C LEU A 84 -39.06 0.20 13.81
N ASP A 85 -39.85 0.95 14.58
CA ASP A 85 -40.28 2.30 14.21
C ASP A 85 -39.11 3.28 14.13
N ALA A 86 -38.09 3.13 14.99
CA ALA A 86 -36.86 3.90 14.91
C ALA A 86 -35.98 3.54 13.70
N ALA A 87 -35.98 2.27 13.25
CA ALA A 87 -35.17 1.82 12.12
C ALA A 87 -35.80 2.14 10.74
N ARG A 88 -37.14 2.13 10.66
CA ARG A 88 -37.92 2.30 9.42
C ARG A 88 -37.56 3.51 8.55
N PRO A 89 -37.25 4.71 9.11
CA PRO A 89 -36.86 5.85 8.29
C PRO A 89 -35.63 5.60 7.42
N GLN A 90 -34.69 4.76 7.88
CA GLN A 90 -33.47 4.41 7.14
C GLN A 90 -33.58 3.07 6.40
N ALA A 91 -34.52 2.21 6.80
CA ALA A 91 -34.74 0.90 6.21
C ALA A 91 -36.25 0.58 6.11
N PRO A 92 -36.96 1.15 5.11
CA PRO A 92 -38.41 1.06 5.00
C PRO A 92 -38.92 -0.37 4.74
N GLY A 93 -38.06 -1.26 4.24
CA GLY A 93 -38.38 -2.67 4.01
C GLY A 93 -38.36 -3.55 5.26
N LEU A 94 -37.99 -3.02 6.43
CA LEU A 94 -38.01 -3.80 7.68
C LEU A 94 -39.45 -4.04 8.16
N THR A 95 -39.75 -5.30 8.46
CA THR A 95 -41.06 -5.74 8.97
C THR A 95 -40.92 -6.40 10.34
N ALA A 96 -42.01 -6.41 11.11
CA ALA A 96 -42.06 -7.14 12.37
C ALA A 96 -41.83 -8.66 12.17
N SER A 97 -42.32 -9.21 11.04
CA SER A 97 -42.07 -10.61 10.68
C SER A 97 -40.58 -10.89 10.46
N TYR A 98 -39.83 -9.98 9.83
CA TYR A 98 -38.40 -10.13 9.63
C TYR A 98 -37.63 -10.09 10.96
N LEU A 99 -38.00 -9.20 11.89
CA LEU A 99 -37.42 -9.19 13.24
C LEU A 99 -37.64 -10.52 13.95
N HIS A 100 -38.82 -11.11 13.83
CA HIS A 100 -39.08 -12.44 14.38
C HIS A 100 -38.22 -13.53 13.71
N THR A 101 -38.02 -13.47 12.39
CA THR A 101 -37.09 -14.35 11.69
C THR A 101 -35.67 -14.21 12.25
N LEU A 102 -35.17 -13.00 12.47
CA LEU A 102 -33.84 -12.76 13.06
C LEU A 102 -33.70 -13.42 14.44
N VAL A 103 -34.73 -13.30 15.28
CA VAL A 103 -34.80 -13.97 16.58
C VAL A 103 -34.74 -15.49 16.43
N GLN A 104 -35.49 -16.06 15.48
CA GLN A 104 -35.54 -17.51 15.25
C GLN A 104 -34.23 -18.09 14.72
N VAL A 105 -33.51 -17.37 13.86
CA VAL A 105 -32.25 -17.86 13.27
C VAL A 105 -31.04 -17.68 14.18
N CYS A 106 -31.18 -16.95 15.30
CA CYS A 106 -30.11 -16.79 16.27
C CYS A 106 -29.79 -18.13 16.97
N PRO A 107 -28.58 -18.69 16.79
CA PRO A 107 -28.27 -19.98 17.39
C PRO A 107 -28.05 -19.88 18.90
N TRP A 108 -27.24 -18.90 19.33
CA TRP A 108 -26.84 -18.72 20.73
C TRP A 108 -26.67 -17.23 21.06
N PRO A 109 -27.61 -16.61 21.81
CA PRO A 109 -27.53 -15.18 22.13
C PRO A 109 -26.25 -14.78 22.87
N GLN A 110 -25.72 -15.67 23.71
CA GLN A 110 -24.47 -15.48 24.44
C GLN A 110 -23.22 -15.35 23.54
N HIS A 111 -23.30 -15.72 22.27
CA HIS A 111 -22.22 -15.57 21.30
C HIS A 111 -22.22 -14.22 20.56
N ALA A 112 -23.08 -13.27 20.96
CA ALA A 112 -23.11 -11.91 20.39
C ALA A 112 -21.73 -11.26 20.22
N PRO A 113 -20.78 -11.33 21.18
CA PRO A 113 -19.44 -10.77 21.00
C PRO A 113 -18.65 -11.42 19.85
N THR A 114 -18.86 -12.72 19.62
CA THR A 114 -18.20 -13.47 18.55
C THR A 114 -18.80 -13.11 17.20
N TYR A 115 -20.12 -12.99 17.09
CA TYR A 115 -20.78 -12.54 15.85
C TYR A 115 -20.35 -11.11 15.49
N ALA A 116 -20.26 -10.20 16.48
CA ALA A 116 -19.75 -8.85 16.27
C ALA A 116 -18.29 -8.86 15.73
N ARG A 117 -17.42 -9.74 16.23
CA ARG A 117 -16.05 -9.90 15.70
C ARG A 117 -16.02 -10.41 14.26
N MET A 118 -16.95 -11.27 13.87
CA MET A 118 -17.07 -11.73 12.47
C MET A 118 -17.43 -10.58 11.53
N ILE A 119 -18.38 -9.73 11.93
CA ILE A 119 -18.77 -8.53 11.18
C ILE A 119 -17.62 -7.52 11.10
N GLN A 120 -16.91 -7.28 12.21
CA GLN A 120 -15.71 -6.44 12.23
C GLN A 120 -14.62 -6.97 11.29
N SER A 121 -14.43 -8.29 11.24
CA SER A 121 -13.44 -8.95 10.38
C SER A 121 -13.79 -8.80 8.90
N ASP A 122 -15.06 -8.96 8.53
CA ASP A 122 -15.54 -8.72 7.17
C ASP A 122 -15.45 -7.24 6.78
N HIS A 123 -15.85 -6.32 7.67
CA HIS A 123 -15.69 -4.89 7.43
C HIS A 123 -14.23 -4.52 7.21
N ALA A 124 -13.31 -5.05 8.03
CA ALA A 124 -11.88 -4.83 7.85
C ALA A 124 -11.40 -5.26 6.46
N ARG A 125 -11.86 -6.42 5.97
CA ARG A 125 -11.57 -6.92 4.62
C ARG A 125 -12.10 -5.97 3.53
N ARG A 126 -13.37 -5.57 3.61
CA ARG A 126 -13.98 -4.66 2.60
C ARG A 126 -13.28 -3.30 2.58
N THR A 127 -12.97 -2.75 3.74
CA THR A 127 -12.27 -1.47 3.86
C THR A 127 -10.84 -1.58 3.34
N LEU A 128 -10.15 -2.70 3.60
CA LEU A 128 -8.82 -2.96 3.04
C LEU A 128 -8.83 -3.03 1.51
N LEU A 129 -9.81 -3.73 0.93
CA LEU A 129 -9.99 -3.82 -0.53
C LEU A 129 -10.22 -2.42 -1.14
N MET A 130 -11.06 -1.61 -0.50
CA MET A 130 -11.30 -0.22 -0.92
C MET A 130 -10.01 0.62 -0.90
N HIS A 131 -9.19 0.52 0.16
CA HIS A 131 -7.91 1.22 0.23
C HIS A 131 -6.94 0.77 -0.87
N ALA A 132 -6.87 -0.54 -1.14
CA ALA A 132 -6.05 -1.09 -2.21
C ALA A 132 -6.51 -0.56 -3.58
N GLN A 133 -7.81 -0.55 -3.86
CA GLN A 133 -8.36 -0.01 -5.10
C GLN A 133 -8.06 1.49 -5.24
N ARG A 134 -8.19 2.29 -4.18
CA ARG A 134 -7.83 3.71 -4.19
C ARG A 134 -6.34 3.94 -4.46
N LEU A 135 -5.47 3.12 -3.87
CA LEU A 135 -4.03 3.16 -4.11
C LEU A 135 -3.73 2.87 -5.59
N ALA A 136 -4.28 1.78 -6.15
CA ALA A 136 -4.11 1.43 -7.56
C ALA A 136 -4.64 2.54 -8.49
N GLN A 137 -5.87 3.03 -8.24
CA GLN A 137 -6.50 4.06 -9.07
C GLN A 137 -5.67 5.35 -9.10
N THR A 138 -5.21 5.81 -7.92
CA THR A 138 -4.34 7.00 -7.81
C THR A 138 -3.00 6.76 -8.50
N ALA A 139 -2.47 5.54 -8.37
CA ALA A 139 -1.22 5.16 -8.97
C ALA A 139 -1.28 5.04 -10.50
N VAL A 140 -2.45 4.86 -11.14
CA VAL A 140 -2.61 4.82 -12.61
C VAL A 140 -3.11 6.14 -13.23
N ASP A 141 -3.72 7.03 -12.45
CA ASP A 141 -4.35 8.25 -12.94
C ASP A 141 -3.32 9.29 -13.42
N ALA A 142 -3.14 9.35 -14.75
CA ALA A 142 -2.23 10.29 -15.41
C ALA A 142 -2.69 11.75 -15.37
N THR A 143 -3.94 12.02 -14.97
CA THR A 143 -4.47 13.39 -14.89
C THR A 143 -4.11 14.09 -13.59
N LEU A 144 -3.67 13.34 -12.57
CA LEU A 144 -3.35 13.89 -11.26
C LEU A 144 -2.06 14.71 -11.26
N PRO A 145 -2.10 15.97 -10.78
CA PRO A 145 -0.88 16.70 -10.50
C PRO A 145 -0.13 16.03 -9.35
N HIS A 146 1.20 15.96 -9.44
CA HIS A 146 2.06 15.36 -8.41
C HIS A 146 1.62 13.92 -8.03
N ARG A 147 1.24 13.11 -9.02
CA ARG A 147 0.74 11.72 -8.87
C ARG A 147 1.54 10.86 -7.89
N ALA A 148 2.87 10.98 -7.87
CA ALA A 148 3.72 10.25 -6.92
C ALA A 148 3.39 10.61 -5.45
N ALA A 149 3.25 11.90 -5.14
CA ALA A 149 2.91 12.36 -3.79
C ALA A 149 1.49 11.91 -3.39
N ALA A 150 0.51 12.02 -4.30
CA ALA A 150 -0.84 11.54 -4.04
C ALA A 150 -0.89 10.02 -3.79
N THR A 151 -0.13 9.24 -4.57
CA THR A 151 -0.01 7.78 -4.40
C THR A 151 0.61 7.42 -3.05
N LEU A 152 1.68 8.13 -2.65
CA LEU A 152 2.29 7.94 -1.33
C LEU A 152 1.32 8.30 -0.20
N ALA A 153 0.48 9.33 -0.36
CA ALA A 153 -0.54 9.67 0.64
C ALA A 153 -1.61 8.57 0.78
N GLN A 154 -2.01 7.90 -0.31
CA GLN A 154 -2.89 6.72 -0.25
C GLN A 154 -2.22 5.56 0.49
N ALA A 155 -0.93 5.32 0.23
CA ALA A 155 -0.17 4.30 0.95
C ALA A 155 -0.07 4.59 2.45
N ASP A 156 0.07 5.86 2.85
CA ASP A 156 0.08 6.27 4.26
C ASP A 156 -1.29 6.07 4.93
N GLY A 157 -2.37 6.43 4.24
CA GLY A 157 -3.73 6.17 4.72
C GLY A 157 -4.00 4.68 4.93
N LEU A 158 -3.52 3.84 4.01
CA LEU A 158 -3.60 2.39 4.12
C LEU A 158 -2.74 1.85 5.28
N ALA A 159 -1.52 2.34 5.47
CA ALA A 159 -0.66 1.96 6.59
C ALA A 159 -1.31 2.32 7.95
N GLN A 160 -1.86 3.53 8.08
CA GLN A 160 -2.57 3.97 9.28
C GLN A 160 -3.82 3.12 9.57
N PHE A 161 -4.54 2.70 8.52
CA PHE A 161 -5.65 1.78 8.67
C PHE A 161 -5.19 0.40 9.19
N LEU A 162 -4.10 -0.14 8.65
CA LEU A 162 -3.50 -1.40 9.13
C LEU A 162 -3.03 -1.31 10.58
N ASP A 163 -2.49 -0.16 11.00
CA ASP A 163 -2.12 0.08 12.40
C ASP A 163 -3.34 0.11 13.33
N THR A 164 -4.42 0.73 12.87
CA THR A 164 -5.71 0.74 13.58
C THR A 164 -6.28 -0.68 13.71
N LEU A 165 -6.19 -1.50 12.65
CA LEU A 165 -6.62 -2.90 12.70
C LEU A 165 -5.74 -3.73 13.63
N ALA A 166 -4.41 -3.55 13.59
CA ALA A 166 -3.50 -4.28 14.45
C ALA A 166 -3.73 -4.00 15.95
N GLY A 167 -4.21 -2.80 16.31
CA GLY A 167 -4.62 -2.48 17.67
C GLY A 167 -5.92 -3.15 18.11
N ARG A 168 -6.80 -3.53 17.17
CA ARG A 168 -8.11 -4.15 17.43
C ARG A 168 -8.06 -5.68 17.45
N PHE A 169 -7.17 -6.28 16.67
CA PHE A 169 -7.05 -7.72 16.52
C PHE A 169 -5.75 -8.21 17.14
N ALA A 170 -5.85 -9.17 18.09
CA ALA A 170 -4.67 -9.74 18.73
C ALA A 170 -3.73 -10.39 17.69
N PRO A 171 -2.40 -10.20 17.83
CA PRO A 171 -1.43 -10.84 16.94
C PRO A 171 -1.54 -12.37 17.03
N HIS A 172 -1.53 -13.07 15.88
CA HIS A 172 -1.49 -14.52 15.82
C HIS A 172 -0.24 -14.98 15.05
N PRO A 173 0.85 -15.37 15.75
CA PRO A 173 2.14 -15.61 15.09
C PRO A 173 2.05 -16.70 14.02
N GLY A 174 2.69 -16.47 12.87
CA GLY A 174 3.03 -17.52 11.90
C GLY A 174 2.06 -17.74 10.74
N SER A 175 1.00 -16.95 10.59
CA SER A 175 0.09 -17.09 9.45
C SER A 175 0.34 -16.01 8.39
N LEU A 176 1.05 -16.37 7.32
CA LEU A 176 1.08 -15.57 6.09
C LEU A 176 -0.25 -15.77 5.32
N PRO A 177 -0.71 -14.79 4.53
CA PRO A 177 -1.88 -14.97 3.69
C PRO A 177 -1.63 -16.11 2.69
N ARG A 178 -2.71 -16.84 2.38
CA ARG A 178 -2.74 -17.78 1.25
C ARG A 178 -2.44 -16.99 -0.01
N ASN A 179 -1.45 -17.48 -0.74
CA ASN A 179 -0.86 -16.76 -1.85
C ASN A 179 -1.42 -17.30 -3.15
N VAL A 180 -2.46 -16.65 -3.68
CA VAL A 180 -2.74 -16.70 -5.12
C VAL A 180 -2.28 -15.34 -5.63
N LEU A 181 -0.97 -15.21 -5.92
CA LEU A 181 -0.52 -14.09 -6.72
C LEU A 181 -1.16 -14.29 -8.10
N PRO A 182 -1.98 -13.36 -8.61
CA PRO A 182 -2.24 -13.34 -10.04
C PRO A 182 -0.88 -13.27 -10.74
N GLU A 183 -0.70 -14.03 -11.82
CA GLU A 183 0.46 -13.83 -12.70
C GLU A 183 0.49 -12.34 -13.03
N GLN A 184 1.54 -11.65 -12.57
CA GLN A 184 1.69 -10.24 -12.87
C GLN A 184 1.74 -10.16 -14.40
N PRO A 185 0.81 -9.47 -15.06
CA PRO A 185 0.96 -9.22 -16.48
C PRO A 185 2.32 -8.56 -16.62
N THR A 186 3.21 -9.16 -17.41
CA THR A 186 4.48 -8.52 -17.78
C THR A 186 4.10 -7.17 -18.35
N ALA A 187 4.25 -6.10 -17.56
CA ALA A 187 3.89 -4.77 -17.99
C ALA A 187 4.74 -4.52 -19.23
N ARG A 188 4.10 -4.52 -20.42
CA ARG A 188 4.79 -4.16 -21.64
C ARG A 188 5.28 -2.74 -21.40
N SER A 189 6.60 -2.58 -21.33
CA SER A 189 7.24 -1.29 -21.19
C SER A 189 6.72 -0.40 -22.31
N SER A 190 6.09 0.73 -21.95
CA SER A 190 5.66 1.72 -22.94
C SER A 190 6.88 2.19 -23.74
N GLU A 191 6.70 2.52 -25.02
CA GLU A 191 7.78 3.06 -25.84
C GLU A 191 8.37 4.34 -25.21
N GLU A 192 7.52 5.17 -24.61
CA GLU A 192 7.94 6.35 -23.82
C GLU A 192 8.88 5.96 -22.66
N ALA A 193 8.60 4.86 -21.96
CA ALA A 193 9.41 4.40 -20.84
C ALA A 193 10.81 3.94 -21.30
N LEU A 194 10.87 3.32 -22.48
CA LEU A 194 12.13 2.90 -23.10
C LEU A 194 12.95 4.08 -23.57
N ASP A 195 12.30 5.07 -24.18
CA ASP A 195 12.96 6.28 -24.65
C ASP A 195 13.54 7.09 -23.49
N GLU A 196 12.82 7.24 -22.37
CA GLU A 196 13.35 7.85 -21.16
C GLU A 196 14.61 7.16 -20.63
N GLU A 197 14.63 5.82 -20.63
CA GLU A 197 15.79 5.05 -20.18
C GLU A 197 16.98 5.22 -21.14
N ARG A 198 16.75 5.22 -22.44
CA ARG A 198 17.80 5.50 -23.45
C ARG A 198 18.35 6.91 -23.28
N LEU A 199 17.47 7.90 -23.09
CA LEU A 199 17.85 9.30 -22.87
C LEU A 199 18.65 9.47 -21.57
N LEU A 200 18.26 8.79 -20.49
CA LEU A 200 19.08 8.75 -19.26
C LEU A 200 20.47 8.19 -19.57
N LEU A 201 20.57 7.02 -20.21
CA LEU A 201 21.85 6.35 -20.45
C LEU A 201 22.78 7.20 -21.32
N ALA A 202 22.25 7.83 -22.37
CA ALA A 202 23.03 8.73 -23.22
C ALA A 202 23.49 9.98 -22.48
N THR A 203 22.58 10.65 -21.76
CA THR A 203 22.90 11.88 -21.00
C THR A 203 23.86 11.59 -19.83
N ALA A 204 23.71 10.45 -19.16
CA ALA A 204 24.61 9.98 -18.11
C ALA A 204 26.01 9.67 -18.63
N THR A 205 26.12 9.14 -19.85
CA THR A 205 27.41 8.90 -20.53
C THR A 205 28.11 10.21 -20.88
N ALA A 206 27.36 11.21 -21.36
CA ALA A 206 27.90 12.54 -21.68
C ALA A 206 28.27 13.36 -20.44
N HIS A 207 27.56 13.18 -19.32
CA HIS A 207 27.72 13.94 -18.08
C HIS A 207 27.92 13.03 -16.86
N PRO A 208 29.02 12.25 -16.79
CA PRO A 208 29.23 11.24 -15.75
C PRO A 208 29.38 11.81 -14.33
N ALA A 209 29.66 13.10 -14.19
CA ALA A 209 29.75 13.78 -12.90
C ALA A 209 28.40 13.78 -12.14
N ALA A 210 27.28 13.87 -12.87
CA ALA A 210 25.93 13.87 -12.30
C ALA A 210 25.60 12.59 -11.52
N LEU A 211 26.16 11.45 -11.95
CA LEU A 211 25.86 10.14 -11.36
C LEU A 211 26.29 10.02 -9.89
N LYS A 212 27.21 10.88 -9.42
CA LYS A 212 27.64 10.89 -8.02
C LYS A 212 26.51 11.23 -7.06
N ASP A 213 25.59 12.07 -7.50
CA ASP A 213 24.45 12.57 -6.72
C ASP A 213 23.18 11.72 -6.96
N MET A 214 23.20 10.82 -7.94
CA MET A 214 22.08 9.96 -8.34
C MET A 214 22.06 8.58 -7.66
N ARG A 215 22.67 8.43 -6.48
CA ARG A 215 22.71 7.14 -5.74
C ARG A 215 21.33 6.60 -5.32
N TRP A 216 20.30 7.42 -5.48
CA TRP A 216 18.91 7.04 -5.24
C TRP A 216 18.32 6.18 -6.38
N LEU A 217 18.88 6.22 -7.59
CA LEU A 217 18.45 5.38 -8.72
C LEU A 217 19.19 4.05 -8.72
N GLN A 218 18.44 2.95 -8.81
CA GLN A 218 18.97 1.59 -8.76
C GLN A 218 18.66 0.86 -10.08
N PRO A 219 19.44 -0.18 -10.43
CA PRO A 219 19.20 -0.95 -11.65
C PRO A 219 17.79 -1.57 -11.71
N ASP A 220 17.23 -1.96 -10.57
CA ASP A 220 15.89 -2.56 -10.47
C ASP A 220 14.75 -1.58 -10.80
N ASP A 221 15.04 -0.28 -10.95
CA ASP A 221 14.03 0.71 -11.36
C ASP A 221 13.80 0.74 -12.88
N PHE A 222 14.70 0.14 -13.65
CA PHE A 222 14.63 0.10 -15.11
C PHE A 222 13.65 -0.99 -15.56
N THR A 223 12.91 -0.69 -16.63
CA THR A 223 11.96 -1.61 -17.25
C THR A 223 12.66 -2.68 -18.08
N GLN A 224 13.79 -2.36 -18.72
CA GLN A 224 14.59 -3.31 -19.47
C GLN A 224 15.84 -3.75 -18.70
N SER A 225 16.05 -5.07 -18.64
CA SER A 225 17.27 -5.66 -18.05
C SER A 225 18.55 -5.19 -18.74
N LEU A 226 18.50 -4.95 -20.06
CA LEU A 226 19.61 -4.37 -20.81
C LEU A 226 19.96 -2.97 -20.28
N HIS A 227 18.98 -2.07 -20.17
CA HIS A 227 19.21 -0.71 -19.67
C HIS A 227 19.66 -0.71 -18.20
N ALA A 228 19.09 -1.59 -17.36
CA ALA A 228 19.54 -1.79 -15.99
C ALA A 228 21.03 -2.16 -15.93
N THR A 229 21.48 -3.06 -16.80
CA THR A 229 22.87 -3.50 -16.85
C THR A 229 23.79 -2.38 -17.37
N LEU A 230 23.35 -1.60 -18.36
CA LEU A 230 24.11 -0.42 -18.83
C LEU A 230 24.23 0.65 -17.75
N TRP A 231 23.18 0.87 -16.95
CA TRP A 231 23.25 1.75 -15.79
C TRP A 231 24.27 1.27 -14.76
N GLN A 232 24.35 -0.05 -14.53
CA GLN A 232 25.39 -0.64 -13.69
C GLN A 232 26.81 -0.44 -14.25
N CYS A 233 27.00 -0.55 -15.57
CA CYS A 233 28.28 -0.24 -16.21
C CYS A 233 28.71 1.20 -15.92
N LEU A 234 27.83 2.16 -16.20
CA LEU A 234 28.09 3.59 -15.99
C LEU A 234 28.44 3.91 -14.53
N THR A 235 27.60 3.45 -13.60
CA THR A 235 27.83 3.69 -12.17
C THR A 235 29.09 3.00 -11.65
N SER A 236 29.48 1.85 -12.20
CA SER A 236 30.72 1.16 -11.85
C SER A 236 31.95 1.92 -12.34
N LEU A 237 31.96 2.41 -13.58
CA LEU A 237 33.05 3.25 -14.11
C LEU A 237 33.23 4.51 -13.27
N VAL A 238 32.14 5.22 -12.95
CA VAL A 238 32.17 6.41 -12.08
C VAL A 238 32.67 6.07 -10.68
N HIS A 239 32.26 4.93 -10.12
CA HIS A 239 32.71 4.48 -8.81
C HIS A 239 34.21 4.21 -8.76
N ARG A 240 34.77 3.62 -9.84
CA ARG A 240 36.21 3.36 -10.01
C ARG A 240 37.00 4.61 -10.41
N ALA A 241 36.33 5.75 -10.59
CA ALA A 241 36.91 6.99 -11.13
C ALA A 241 37.59 6.80 -12.50
N GLU A 242 37.06 5.89 -13.31
CA GLU A 242 37.48 5.64 -14.69
C GLU A 242 36.82 6.65 -15.64
N PRO A 243 37.45 6.95 -16.80
CA PRO A 243 36.82 7.75 -17.83
C PRO A 243 35.53 7.08 -18.31
N VAL A 244 34.50 7.89 -18.56
CA VAL A 244 33.21 7.44 -19.08
C VAL A 244 32.97 8.09 -20.43
N ASP A 245 32.76 7.26 -21.43
CA ASP A 245 32.40 7.58 -22.81
C ASP A 245 31.72 6.33 -23.43
N PRO A 246 31.12 6.43 -24.63
CA PRO A 246 30.46 5.27 -25.24
C PRO A 246 31.35 4.02 -25.40
N VAL A 247 32.65 4.19 -25.68
CA VAL A 247 33.58 3.07 -25.92
C VAL A 247 33.93 2.37 -24.61
N THR A 248 34.18 3.12 -23.54
CA THR A 248 34.43 2.57 -22.20
C THR A 248 33.20 1.87 -21.63
N VAL A 249 31.99 2.39 -21.91
CA VAL A 249 30.72 1.71 -21.55
C VAL A 249 30.55 0.40 -22.33
N LEU A 250 30.83 0.40 -23.64
CA LEU A 250 30.81 -0.80 -24.48
C LEU A 250 31.80 -1.86 -23.95
N TRP A 251 33.01 -1.45 -23.56
CA TRP A 251 34.03 -2.32 -22.98
C TRP A 251 33.56 -2.97 -21.67
N GLU A 252 33.02 -2.18 -20.74
CA GLU A 252 32.47 -2.69 -19.48
C GLU A 252 31.26 -3.62 -19.73
N ALA A 253 30.40 -3.28 -20.70
CA ALA A 253 29.25 -4.09 -21.09
C ALA A 253 29.67 -5.46 -21.65
N GLN A 254 30.78 -5.53 -22.42
CA GLN A 254 31.35 -6.79 -22.88
C GLN A 254 31.76 -7.68 -21.71
N HIS A 255 32.42 -7.13 -20.70
CA HIS A 255 32.84 -7.90 -19.51
C HIS A 255 31.67 -8.42 -18.69
N ARG A 256 30.50 -7.80 -18.80
CA ARG A 256 29.24 -8.27 -18.20
C ARG A 256 28.46 -9.26 -19.08
N GLY A 257 28.99 -9.62 -20.24
CA GLY A 257 28.39 -10.60 -21.14
C GLY A 257 27.25 -10.07 -22.00
N LEU A 258 26.99 -8.75 -22.04
CA LEU A 258 25.88 -8.17 -22.82
C LEU A 258 26.02 -8.40 -24.33
N LEU A 259 27.25 -8.57 -24.82
CA LEU A 259 27.54 -8.85 -26.23
C LEU A 259 27.69 -10.34 -26.53
N ALA A 260 27.71 -11.20 -25.50
CA ALA A 260 28.04 -12.62 -25.66
C ALA A 260 26.91 -13.43 -26.31
N ALA A 261 25.66 -12.99 -26.15
CA ALA A 261 24.49 -13.65 -26.73
C ALA A 261 24.30 -13.38 -28.23
N GLY A 262 24.96 -12.36 -28.79
CA GLY A 262 24.83 -11.97 -30.21
C GLY A 262 23.57 -11.18 -30.57
N ASP A 263 22.65 -11.00 -29.63
CA ASP A 263 21.37 -10.28 -29.84
C ASP A 263 21.52 -8.75 -29.88
N LEU A 264 22.63 -8.22 -29.36
CA LEU A 264 22.93 -6.79 -29.33
C LEU A 264 24.26 -6.52 -30.04
N ALA A 265 24.22 -5.80 -31.16
CA ALA A 265 25.45 -5.40 -31.84
C ALA A 265 26.15 -4.26 -31.07
N ALA A 266 27.49 -4.25 -31.12
CA ALA A 266 28.28 -3.20 -30.50
C ALA A 266 27.89 -1.79 -31.00
N GLY A 267 27.55 -1.67 -32.29
CA GLY A 267 27.08 -0.41 -32.88
C GLY A 267 25.75 0.08 -32.29
N ASP A 268 24.82 -0.83 -32.00
CA ASP A 268 23.52 -0.49 -31.42
C ASP A 268 23.65 -0.01 -29.98
N LEU A 269 24.50 -0.68 -29.18
CA LEU A 269 24.82 -0.23 -27.82
C LEU A 269 25.48 1.15 -27.84
N MET A 270 26.45 1.37 -28.73
CA MET A 270 27.09 2.68 -28.91
C MET A 270 26.06 3.74 -29.26
N ALA A 271 25.14 3.48 -30.19
CA ALA A 271 24.08 4.42 -30.57
C ALA A 271 23.18 4.77 -29.37
N LEU A 272 22.81 3.77 -28.57
CA LEU A 272 21.96 3.93 -27.38
C LEU A 272 22.53 4.94 -26.36
N VAL A 273 23.86 4.99 -26.22
CA VAL A 273 24.53 5.84 -25.22
C VAL A 273 25.13 7.14 -25.80
N SER A 274 24.88 7.46 -27.08
CA SER A 274 25.59 8.55 -27.78
C SER A 274 24.76 9.81 -28.06
N THR A 275 23.44 9.79 -27.85
CA THR A 275 22.55 10.93 -28.17
C THR A 275 21.97 11.59 -26.90
N PRO A 276 22.74 12.42 -26.18
CA PRO A 276 22.30 13.02 -24.92
C PRO A 276 21.28 14.14 -25.16
N VAL A 277 20.27 14.21 -24.29
CA VAL A 277 19.25 15.28 -24.26
C VAL A 277 18.89 15.58 -22.81
N GLY A 278 18.81 16.86 -22.44
CA GLY A 278 18.36 17.28 -21.11
C GLY A 278 19.35 16.98 -19.99
N SER A 279 18.84 16.67 -18.80
CA SER A 279 19.64 16.39 -17.59
C SER A 279 19.45 14.92 -17.16
N ALA A 280 20.52 14.30 -16.67
CA ALA A 280 20.48 12.92 -16.18
C ALA A 280 19.57 12.80 -14.95
N GLU A 281 19.60 13.79 -14.05
CA GLU A 281 18.75 13.86 -12.87
C GLU A 281 17.26 13.86 -13.26
N HIS A 282 16.88 14.67 -14.26
CA HIS A 282 15.50 14.73 -14.74
C HIS A 282 15.01 13.37 -15.25
N TRP A 283 15.78 12.70 -16.11
CA TRP A 283 15.38 11.38 -16.61
C TRP A 283 15.39 10.31 -15.52
N GLY A 284 16.37 10.36 -14.62
CA GLY A 284 16.42 9.47 -13.46
C GLY A 284 15.19 9.64 -12.56
N GLU A 285 14.74 10.88 -12.32
CA GLU A 285 13.53 11.16 -11.55
C GLU A 285 12.30 10.55 -12.23
N ARG A 286 12.17 10.68 -13.54
CA ARG A 286 11.06 10.05 -14.29
C ARG A 286 11.06 8.53 -14.16
N ILE A 287 12.21 7.89 -14.29
CA ILE A 287 12.36 6.43 -14.14
C ILE A 287 12.01 5.99 -12.72
N LEU A 288 12.54 6.67 -11.71
CA LEU A 288 12.22 6.37 -10.31
C LEU A 288 10.74 6.61 -10.00
N GLN A 289 10.14 7.67 -10.54
CA GLN A 289 8.72 7.95 -10.42
C GLN A 289 7.89 6.82 -11.01
N ARG A 290 8.24 6.35 -12.22
CA ARG A 290 7.58 5.20 -12.85
C ARG A 290 7.71 3.95 -11.98
N ALA A 291 8.92 3.62 -11.51
CA ALA A 291 9.15 2.46 -10.64
C ALA A 291 8.30 2.53 -9.35
N LEU A 292 8.19 3.72 -8.74
CA LEU A 292 7.33 3.95 -7.58
C LEU A 292 5.85 3.69 -7.88
N LEU A 293 5.34 4.22 -8.99
CA LEU A 293 3.93 4.07 -9.37
C LEU A 293 3.61 2.62 -9.73
N THR A 294 4.48 1.93 -10.47
CA THR A 294 4.35 0.50 -10.76
C THR A 294 4.35 -0.33 -9.49
N SER A 295 5.30 -0.08 -8.57
CA SER A 295 5.35 -0.77 -7.28
C SER A 295 4.08 -0.54 -6.45
N ALA A 296 3.53 0.67 -6.46
CA ALA A 296 2.27 0.95 -5.77
C ALA A 296 1.09 0.15 -6.36
N CYS A 297 1.00 0.02 -7.69
CA CYS A 297 0.01 -0.83 -8.36
C CYS A 297 0.18 -2.31 -7.98
N ASP A 298 1.42 -2.81 -7.96
CA ASP A 298 1.72 -4.19 -7.61
C ASP A 298 1.35 -4.51 -6.15
N VAL A 299 1.70 -3.60 -5.23
CA VAL A 299 1.33 -3.69 -3.82
C VAL A 299 -0.19 -3.64 -3.66
N ALA A 300 -0.88 -2.72 -4.35
CA ALA A 300 -2.33 -2.63 -4.32
C ALA A 300 -2.99 -3.93 -4.83
N THR A 301 -2.53 -4.47 -5.97
CA THR A 301 -3.04 -5.72 -6.55
C THR A 301 -2.85 -6.89 -5.59
N ARG A 302 -1.66 -6.99 -4.97
CA ARG A 302 -1.36 -8.04 -3.99
C ARG A 302 -2.26 -7.94 -2.74
N ILE A 303 -2.49 -6.73 -2.23
CA ILE A 303 -3.37 -6.51 -1.06
C ILE A 303 -4.83 -6.80 -1.41
N ALA A 304 -5.28 -6.41 -2.60
CA ALA A 304 -6.61 -6.74 -3.10
C ALA A 304 -6.80 -8.26 -3.18
N ALA A 305 -5.84 -8.99 -3.76
CA ALA A 305 -5.88 -10.45 -3.84
C ALA A 305 -5.96 -11.12 -2.45
N TYR A 306 -5.22 -10.61 -1.45
CA TYR A 306 -5.35 -11.09 -0.07
C TYR A 306 -6.76 -10.89 0.48
N ALA A 307 -7.33 -9.71 0.26
CA ALA A 307 -8.66 -9.35 0.74
C ALA A 307 -9.79 -10.05 -0.02
N GLU A 308 -9.59 -10.40 -1.29
CA GLU A 308 -10.56 -11.13 -2.11
C GLU A 308 -10.66 -12.61 -1.74
N ASP A 309 -9.56 -13.23 -1.30
CA ASP A 309 -9.57 -14.62 -0.81
C ASP A 309 -10.25 -14.70 0.57
N PRO A 310 -11.47 -15.27 0.67
CA PRO A 310 -12.21 -15.35 1.93
C PRO A 310 -11.55 -16.25 2.97
N ALA A 311 -10.63 -17.14 2.56
CA ALA A 311 -9.93 -18.04 3.47
C ALA A 311 -8.81 -17.34 4.26
N ASN A 312 -8.42 -16.13 3.87
CA ASN A 312 -7.47 -15.33 4.63
C ASN A 312 -8.13 -14.75 5.88
N THR A 313 -7.59 -15.05 7.05
CA THR A 313 -8.00 -14.43 8.31
C THR A 313 -7.59 -12.95 8.37
N THR A 314 -8.26 -12.14 9.17
CA THR A 314 -7.91 -10.72 9.36
C THR A 314 -6.46 -10.54 9.81
N HIS A 315 -5.92 -11.45 10.63
CA HIS A 315 -4.52 -11.40 11.02
C HIS A 315 -3.56 -11.61 9.82
N GLN A 316 -3.86 -12.57 8.95
CA GLN A 316 -3.11 -12.79 7.71
C GLN A 316 -3.17 -11.58 6.78
N LEU A 317 -4.34 -10.92 6.67
CA LEU A 317 -4.49 -9.68 5.91
C LEU A 317 -3.56 -8.59 6.45
N ILE A 318 -3.59 -8.34 7.76
CA ILE A 318 -2.75 -7.29 8.39
C ILE A 318 -1.26 -7.55 8.13
N THR A 319 -0.80 -8.78 8.42
CA THR A 319 0.61 -9.16 8.28
C THR A 319 1.06 -9.12 6.82
N GLY A 320 0.27 -9.68 5.90
CA GLY A 320 0.55 -9.69 4.47
C GLY A 320 0.60 -8.29 3.86
N SER A 321 -0.38 -7.44 4.17
CA SER A 321 -0.45 -6.07 3.65
C SER A 321 0.68 -5.18 4.16
N ARG A 322 1.05 -5.30 5.45
CA ARG A 322 2.22 -4.60 5.98
C ARG A 322 3.51 -5.00 5.28
N ARG A 323 3.69 -6.31 5.02
CA ARG A 323 4.86 -6.80 4.28
C ARG A 323 4.87 -6.27 2.84
N ALA A 324 3.72 -6.25 2.16
CA ALA A 324 3.63 -5.70 0.82
C ALA A 324 4.00 -4.20 0.76
N LEU A 325 3.59 -3.40 1.75
CA LEU A 325 3.92 -1.97 1.82
C LEU A 325 5.39 -1.67 2.15
N ALA A 326 6.14 -2.64 2.69
CA ALA A 326 7.53 -2.43 3.06
C ALA A 326 8.40 -2.07 1.84
N ASP A 327 8.17 -2.71 0.69
CA ASP A 327 8.90 -2.47 -0.55
C ASP A 327 8.68 -1.03 -1.05
N LEU A 328 7.43 -0.55 -0.98
CA LEU A 328 7.06 0.81 -1.37
C LEU A 328 7.69 1.87 -0.45
N THR A 329 7.94 1.53 0.82
CA THR A 329 8.60 2.43 1.79
C THR A 329 10.06 2.68 1.40
N ALA A 330 10.77 1.66 0.90
CA ALA A 330 12.15 1.83 0.41
C ALA A 330 12.20 2.75 -0.82
N LEU A 331 11.26 2.61 -1.75
CA LEU A 331 11.10 3.49 -2.91
C LEU A 331 10.78 4.94 -2.50
N ARG A 332 9.90 5.14 -1.51
CA ARG A 332 9.59 6.46 -0.95
C ARG A 332 10.85 7.19 -0.47
N THR A 333 11.73 6.53 0.28
CA THR A 333 12.97 7.15 0.78
C THR A 333 13.91 7.53 -0.36
N ARG A 334 13.92 6.77 -1.47
CA ARG A 334 14.70 7.12 -2.67
C ARG A 334 14.09 8.31 -3.40
N TRP A 335 12.76 8.33 -3.57
CA TRP A 335 12.02 9.44 -4.19
C TRP A 335 12.17 10.77 -3.43
N GLN A 336 12.13 10.73 -2.10
CA GLN A 336 12.36 11.91 -1.29
C GLN A 336 13.79 12.47 -1.44
N ARG A 337 14.77 11.59 -1.67
CA ARG A 337 16.16 12.02 -1.91
C ARG A 337 16.37 12.59 -3.30
N SER A 338 15.68 12.07 -4.32
CA SER A 338 15.77 12.63 -5.68
C SER A 338 15.13 14.01 -5.76
N THR A 339 14.00 14.21 -5.07
CA THR A 339 13.24 15.47 -5.09
C THR A 339 13.62 16.47 -4.00
N ALA A 340 14.57 16.12 -3.12
CA ALA A 340 15.02 17.02 -2.06
C ALA A 340 15.71 18.24 -2.70
N PRO A 341 15.31 19.48 -2.33
CA PRO A 341 16.01 20.66 -2.81
C PRO A 341 17.47 20.60 -2.35
N THR A 342 18.40 20.79 -3.29
CA THR A 342 19.82 20.88 -2.99
C THR A 342 20.01 21.94 -1.89
N PRO A 343 20.53 21.59 -0.70
CA PRO A 343 20.72 22.58 0.34
C PRO A 343 21.60 23.70 -0.20
N PRO A 344 21.29 24.97 0.08
CA PRO A 344 22.11 26.08 -0.39
C PRO A 344 23.54 25.84 0.08
N ALA A 345 24.49 25.89 -0.85
CA ALA A 345 25.91 25.83 -0.54
C ALA A 345 26.19 26.96 0.45
N THR A 346 26.30 26.62 1.73
CA THR A 346 26.73 27.58 2.74
C THR A 346 28.14 27.98 2.34
N PRO A 347 28.43 29.27 2.09
CA PRO A 347 29.77 29.70 1.75
C PRO A 347 30.67 29.23 2.88
N ARG A 348 31.58 28.31 2.54
CA ARG A 348 32.58 27.78 3.47
C ARG A 348 33.28 28.99 4.08
N ALA A 349 33.07 29.21 5.37
CA ALA A 349 33.71 30.31 6.08
C ALA A 349 35.21 30.30 5.75
N PRO A 350 35.82 31.46 5.45
CA PRO A 350 37.24 31.51 5.15
C PRO A 350 37.98 30.84 6.30
N ARG A 351 38.75 29.80 5.98
CA ARG A 351 39.64 29.15 6.94
C ARG A 351 40.49 30.26 7.55
N SER A 352 40.30 30.53 8.83
CA SER A 352 41.18 31.42 9.57
C SER A 352 42.62 30.97 9.34
N PRO A 353 43.56 31.89 9.02
CA PRO A 353 44.93 31.50 8.81
C PRO A 353 45.41 30.75 10.04
N ALA A 354 46.03 29.58 9.82
CA ALA A 354 46.59 28.78 10.88
C ALA A 354 47.53 29.67 11.71
N VAL A 355 47.19 29.87 12.98
CA VAL A 355 48.07 30.55 13.93
C VAL A 355 49.35 29.72 13.96
N SER A 356 50.45 30.30 13.46
CA SER A 356 51.78 29.72 13.56
C SER A 356 52.03 29.33 15.01
N ARG A 357 52.18 28.03 15.28
CA ARG A 357 52.66 27.55 16.57
C ARG A 357 53.98 28.25 16.87
N ALA A 358 53.97 29.16 17.85
CA ALA A 358 55.18 29.67 18.45
C ALA A 358 55.99 28.47 18.95
N GLY A 359 57.23 28.34 18.45
CA GLY A 359 58.17 27.34 18.90
C GLY A 359 58.46 27.50 20.40
N PRO A 360 58.95 26.44 21.06
CA PRO A 360 59.22 26.46 22.49
C PRO A 360 60.29 27.52 22.85
N PRO A 361 60.19 28.18 24.01
CA PRO A 361 61.11 29.25 24.39
C PRO A 361 62.54 28.71 24.62
N PRO A 362 63.58 29.53 24.37
CA PRO A 362 64.96 29.11 24.53
C PRO A 362 65.31 28.88 26.02
N ARG A 363 66.05 27.79 26.27
CA ARG A 363 66.63 27.47 27.59
C ARG A 363 67.60 28.57 28.02
N ALA A 364 67.40 29.10 29.22
CA ALA A 364 68.36 29.98 29.88
C ALA A 364 69.64 29.20 30.24
N THR A 365 70.75 29.54 29.59
CA THR A 365 72.10 29.16 30.03
C THR A 365 72.53 30.06 31.18
N THR A 366 72.58 29.52 32.39
CA THR A 366 73.22 30.17 33.54
C THR A 366 74.73 30.03 33.40
N ALA A 367 75.40 31.12 33.03
CA ALA A 367 76.82 31.27 33.25
C ALA A 367 77.06 31.49 34.75
N ARG A 368 77.81 30.61 35.41
CA ARG A 368 78.49 30.95 36.66
C ARG A 368 79.95 30.53 36.53
N ALA A 369 80.79 31.55 36.40
CA ALA A 369 82.23 31.45 36.39
C ALA A 369 82.77 31.08 37.79
N LEU A 370 83.76 30.20 37.76
CA LEU A 370 84.92 30.01 38.65
C LEU A 370 85.01 30.90 39.91
N ARG A 371 85.05 30.26 41.08
CA ARG A 371 86.27 30.14 41.90
C ARG A 371 86.17 28.96 42.85
#